data_AF-A0A3B8HDV3-F1
#
_entry.id   AF-A0A3B8HDV3-F1
#
_cell.length_a   1.000
_cell.length_b   1.000
_cell.length_c   1.000
_cell.angle_alpha   90.00
_cell.angle_beta   90.00
_cell.angle_gamma   90.00
#
_symmetry.space_group_name_H-M   'P 1'
#
loop_
_entity.id
_entity.type
_entity.pdbx_description
1 polymer ?
#
loop_
_entity_poly.entity_id
_entity_poly.type
_entity_poly.pdbx_seq_one_letter_code
_entity_poly.pdbx_strand_id
1 'polypeptide(L)'
;RFPGFRFMTRLAMYPEMSGRIALQAGTSKKWDHRFGRPRASFTNNFVLSLAVNNDTYPELKTLFASHQYQIQLVSLERVSIAPVHALPYHDILVAEGLSPQWLVPYDAILHFQVKHVP
;
A
#
# COMPACT_ATOMS: atom_id res chain seq x y z
N ARG A 1 -17.61 -25.33 8.54
CA ARG A 1 -16.35 -24.93 7.86
C ARG A 1 -16.58 -23.53 7.31
N PHE A 2 -16.03 -22.48 7.93
CA PHE A 2 -16.26 -21.11 7.45
C PHE A 2 -15.58 -20.95 6.08
N PRO A 3 -16.32 -20.68 4.99
CA PRO A 3 -15.70 -20.34 3.73
C PRO A 3 -14.90 -19.06 3.94
N GLY A 4 -13.73 -18.97 3.30
CA GLY A 4 -12.91 -17.77 3.39
C GLY A 4 -13.72 -16.51 3.06
N PHE A 5 -13.50 -15.43 3.79
CA PHE A 5 -14.22 -14.18 3.60
C PHE A 5 -13.36 -13.15 2.87
N ARG A 6 -14.01 -12.18 2.22
CA ARG A 6 -13.36 -11.03 1.60
C ARG A 6 -13.82 -9.77 2.31
N PHE A 7 -12.91 -8.83 2.44
CA PHE A 7 -13.25 -7.51 2.95
C PHE A 7 -12.45 -6.44 2.20
N MET A 8 -13.00 -5.23 2.23
CA MET A 8 -12.43 -4.05 1.60
C MET A 8 -12.10 -3.02 2.65
N THR A 9 -10.99 -2.32 2.46
CA THR A 9 -10.63 -1.17 3.29
C THR A 9 -9.91 -0.11 2.47
N ARG A 10 -9.87 1.12 2.96
CA ARG A 10 -9.01 2.17 2.39
C ARG A 10 -7.66 2.19 3.07
N LEU A 11 -6.61 2.38 2.29
CA LEU A 11 -5.24 2.49 2.79
C LEU A 11 -5.05 3.77 3.63
N ALA A 12 -5.66 4.88 3.24
CA ALA A 12 -5.57 6.16 3.96
C ALA A 12 -6.19 6.13 5.37
N MET A 13 -6.97 5.10 5.71
CA MET A 13 -7.45 4.90 7.09
C MET A 13 -6.34 4.44 8.04
N TYR A 14 -5.19 4.01 7.50
CA TYR A 14 -4.04 3.52 8.24
C TYR A 14 -2.78 4.29 7.80
N PRO A 15 -2.52 5.47 8.39
CA PRO A 15 -1.44 6.37 7.98
C PRO A 15 -0.06 5.70 7.88
N GLU A 16 0.25 4.75 8.75
CA GLU A 16 1.50 4.01 8.75
C GLU A 16 1.65 3.14 7.50
N MET A 17 0.60 2.40 7.13
CA MET A 17 0.59 1.57 5.91
C MET A 17 0.62 2.45 4.65
N SER A 18 -0.12 3.55 4.68
CA SER A 18 -0.16 4.57 3.63
C SER A 18 1.22 5.20 3.41
N GLY A 19 1.94 5.52 4.50
CA GLY A 19 3.31 6.02 4.48
C GLY A 19 4.31 5.02 3.92
N ARG A 20 4.21 3.73 4.28
CA ARG A 20 5.08 2.67 3.72
C ARG A 20 4.95 2.59 2.20
N ILE A 21 3.74 2.62 1.66
CA ILE A 21 3.51 2.61 0.19
C ILE A 21 4.07 3.88 -0.47
N ALA A 22 3.81 5.04 0.11
CA ALA A 22 4.31 6.31 -0.41
C ALA A 22 5.84 6.34 -0.45
N LEU A 23 6.49 5.89 0.62
CA LEU A 23 7.95 5.78 0.73
C LEU A 23 8.53 4.80 -0.30
N GLN A 24 7.97 3.60 -0.39
CA GLN A 24 8.42 2.59 -1.35
C GLN A 24 8.26 3.04 -2.80
N ALA A 25 7.17 3.75 -3.12
CA ALA A 25 6.98 4.32 -4.44
C ALA A 25 7.97 5.46 -4.71
N GLY A 26 8.13 6.40 -3.76
CA GLY A 26 9.02 7.56 -3.91
C GLY A 26 10.50 7.18 -4.05
N THR A 27 10.93 6.08 -3.44
CA THR A 27 12.29 5.53 -3.56
C THR A 27 12.48 4.62 -4.79
N SER A 28 11.39 4.25 -5.47
CA SER A 28 11.46 3.33 -6.61
C SER A 28 11.81 4.05 -7.91
N LYS A 29 12.88 3.60 -8.58
CA LYS A 29 13.24 4.06 -9.94
C LYS A 29 12.16 3.79 -10.99
N LYS A 30 11.25 2.84 -10.70
CA LYS A 30 10.13 2.48 -11.57
C LYS A 30 8.95 3.46 -11.44
N TRP A 31 8.96 4.33 -10.44
CA TRP A 31 7.98 5.39 -10.26
C TRP A 31 8.49 6.70 -10.88
N ASP A 32 7.61 7.43 -11.55
CA ASP A 32 7.85 8.78 -12.00
C ASP A 32 7.20 9.77 -11.02
N HIS A 33 8.00 10.30 -10.10
CA HIS A 33 7.55 11.24 -9.08
C HIS A 33 7.12 12.60 -9.64
N ARG A 34 7.48 12.94 -10.88
CA ARG A 34 7.06 14.20 -11.51
C ARG A 34 5.62 14.11 -11.99
N PHE A 35 5.22 12.95 -12.50
CA PHE A 35 3.89 12.72 -13.07
C PHE A 35 2.99 11.88 -12.17
N GLY A 36 3.51 11.35 -11.06
CA GLY A 36 2.73 10.55 -10.12
C GLY A 36 2.25 9.24 -10.72
N ARG A 37 3.07 8.57 -11.54
CA ARG A 37 2.70 7.32 -12.20
C ARG A 37 3.89 6.39 -12.37
N PRO A 38 3.70 5.07 -12.48
CA PRO A 38 4.78 4.17 -12.84
C PRO A 38 5.26 4.43 -14.28
N ARG A 39 6.53 4.14 -14.56
CA ARG A 39 7.16 4.36 -15.87
C ARG A 39 6.77 3.35 -16.94
N ALA A 40 6.40 2.13 -16.55
CA ALA A 40 6.23 1.00 -17.48
C ALA A 40 5.06 0.05 -17.15
N SER A 41 4.10 0.46 -16.32
CA SER A 41 2.97 -0.39 -15.92
C SER A 41 1.71 0.44 -15.64
N PHE A 42 0.60 -0.23 -15.33
CA PHE A 42 -0.56 0.47 -14.76
C PHE A 42 -0.34 0.79 -13.29
N THR A 43 -0.88 1.92 -12.83
CA THR A 43 -0.75 2.39 -11.45
C THR A 43 -1.21 1.34 -10.43
N ASN A 44 -2.39 0.73 -10.65
CA ASN A 44 -2.92 -0.28 -9.73
C ASN A 44 -1.99 -1.49 -9.59
N ASN A 45 -1.48 -2.02 -10.71
CA ASN A 45 -0.57 -3.17 -10.70
C ASN A 45 0.77 -2.83 -10.03
N PHE A 46 1.26 -1.61 -10.24
CA PHE A 46 2.48 -1.15 -9.59
C PHE A 46 2.32 -1.09 -8.08
N VAL A 47 1.28 -0.40 -7.60
CA VAL A 47 1.01 -0.25 -6.17
C VAL A 47 0.72 -1.62 -5.53
N LEU A 48 0.02 -2.53 -6.23
CA LEU A 48 -0.22 -3.88 -5.76
C LEU A 48 1.11 -4.64 -5.58
N SER A 49 2.04 -4.48 -6.52
CA SER A 49 3.36 -5.09 -6.42
C SER A 49 4.17 -4.55 -5.25
N LEU A 50 4.07 -3.27 -4.92
CA LEU A 50 4.70 -2.69 -3.72
C LEU A 50 4.10 -3.29 -2.45
N ALA A 51 2.76 -3.28 -2.37
CA ALA A 51 2.01 -3.82 -1.24
C ALA A 51 2.36 -5.28 -0.94
N VAL A 52 2.41 -6.13 -1.97
CA VAL A 52 2.65 -7.57 -1.85
C VAL A 52 4.13 -7.88 -1.61
N ASN A 53 5.04 -7.30 -2.40
CA ASN A 53 6.46 -7.73 -2.40
C ASN A 53 7.24 -7.21 -1.18
N ASN A 54 6.87 -6.05 -0.65
CA ASN A 54 7.58 -5.45 0.48
C ASN A 54 6.91 -5.76 1.82
N ASP A 55 5.99 -6.72 1.83
CA ASP A 55 5.20 -7.09 3.01
C ASP A 55 4.66 -5.86 3.74
N THR A 56 3.84 -5.03 3.07
CA THR A 56 3.46 -3.70 3.58
C THR A 56 2.65 -3.74 4.88
N TYR A 57 1.99 -4.87 5.16
CA TYR A 57 1.08 -5.08 6.30
C TYR A 57 1.44 -6.39 7.04
N PRO A 58 2.67 -6.50 7.59
CA PRO A 58 3.10 -7.69 8.31
C PRO A 58 2.26 -7.88 9.57
N GLU A 59 1.84 -6.78 10.23
CA GLU A 59 0.96 -6.83 11.40
C GLU A 59 -0.37 -7.55 11.14
N LEU A 60 -0.97 -7.36 9.95
CA LEU A 60 -2.19 -8.07 9.59
C LEU A 60 -1.91 -9.56 9.37
N LYS A 61 -0.80 -9.91 8.72
CA LYS A 61 -0.43 -11.32 8.54
C LYS A 61 -0.25 -12.02 9.87
N THR A 62 0.47 -11.39 10.81
CA THR A 62 0.69 -11.92 12.16
C THR A 62 -0.62 -12.08 12.92
N LEU A 63 -1.49 -11.06 12.90
CA LEU A 63 -2.78 -11.10 13.58
C LEU A 63 -3.69 -12.23 13.07
N PHE A 64 -3.81 -12.39 11.75
CA PHE A 64 -4.65 -13.47 11.20
C PHE A 64 -4.03 -14.85 11.45
N ALA A 65 -2.69 -14.96 11.37
CA ALA A 65 -1.99 -16.20 11.63
C ALA A 65 -2.20 -16.72 13.06
N SER A 66 -2.27 -15.84 14.07
CA SER A 66 -2.54 -16.25 15.46
C SER A 66 -3.94 -16.85 15.66
N HIS A 67 -4.83 -16.71 14.68
CA HIS A 67 -6.19 -17.26 14.69
C HIS A 67 -6.39 -18.37 13.65
N GLN A 68 -5.32 -18.99 13.15
CA GLN A 68 -5.39 -20.03 12.10
C GLN A 68 -6.02 -19.53 10.80
N TYR A 69 -5.76 -18.26 10.46
CA TYR A 69 -6.16 -17.67 9.18
C TYR A 69 -4.95 -17.16 8.41
N GLN A 70 -5.04 -17.23 7.09
CA GLN A 70 -4.12 -16.57 6.17
C GLN A 70 -4.86 -15.41 5.48
N ILE A 71 -4.29 -14.22 5.55
CA ILE A 71 -4.75 -13.03 4.85
C ILE A 71 -3.85 -12.73 3.65
N GLN A 72 -4.46 -12.39 2.51
CA GLN A 72 -3.78 -12.00 1.29
C GLN A 72 -4.48 -10.81 0.65
N LEU A 73 -3.71 -9.81 0.23
CA LEU A 73 -4.21 -8.78 -0.68
C LEU A 73 -4.31 -9.38 -2.09
N VAL A 74 -5.51 -9.41 -2.65
CA VAL A 74 -5.77 -10.04 -3.96
C VAL A 74 -5.89 -9.03 -5.09
N SER A 75 -6.33 -7.82 -4.78
CA SER A 75 -6.40 -6.71 -5.73
C SER A 75 -6.44 -5.37 -5.00
N LEU A 76 -6.25 -4.30 -5.75
CA LEU A 76 -6.55 -2.94 -5.30
C LEU A 76 -7.07 -2.09 -6.45
N GLU A 77 -7.76 -1.02 -6.11
CA GLU A 77 -8.33 -0.08 -7.07
C GLU A 77 -8.33 1.35 -6.52
N ARG A 78 -8.65 2.30 -7.41
CA ARG A 78 -8.79 3.73 -7.07
C ARG A 78 -7.57 4.31 -6.33
N VAL A 79 -6.38 4.05 -6.86
CA VAL A 79 -5.14 4.63 -6.32
C VAL A 79 -5.23 6.15 -6.37
N SER A 80 -5.03 6.80 -5.23
CA SER A 80 -4.94 8.26 -5.12
C SER A 80 -3.48 8.66 -4.96
N ILE A 81 -3.14 9.77 -5.61
CA ILE A 81 -1.78 10.31 -5.69
C ILE A 81 -1.83 11.74 -5.20
N ALA A 82 -0.84 12.13 -4.40
CA ALA A 82 -0.70 13.49 -3.87
C ALA A 82 0.78 13.85 -3.76
N PRO A 83 1.12 15.14 -3.73
CA PRO A 83 2.48 15.55 -3.41
C PRO A 83 2.80 15.22 -1.95
N VAL A 84 4.07 14.89 -1.66
CA VAL A 84 4.53 14.49 -0.32
C VAL A 84 4.10 15.48 0.76
N HIS A 85 4.25 16.80 0.55
CA HIS A 85 3.89 17.82 1.54
C HIS A 85 2.40 17.87 1.91
N ALA A 86 1.52 17.30 1.09
CA ALA A 86 0.08 17.27 1.38
C ALA A 86 -0.32 16.07 2.25
N LEU A 87 0.61 15.18 2.59
CA LEU A 87 0.34 13.98 3.36
C LEU A 87 0.49 14.23 4.87
N PRO A 88 -0.34 13.61 5.71
CA PRO A 88 -0.31 13.82 7.16
C PRO A 88 0.98 13.30 7.84
N TYR A 89 1.74 12.47 7.15
CA TYR A 89 3.01 11.88 7.60
C TYR A 89 4.21 12.35 6.77
N HIS A 90 4.11 13.53 6.14
CA HIS A 90 5.13 14.05 5.22
C HIS A 90 6.50 14.24 5.89
N ASP A 91 6.56 14.61 7.17
CA ASP A 91 7.81 14.77 7.90
C ASP A 91 8.67 13.50 7.87
N ILE A 92 8.02 12.34 8.03
CA ILE A 92 8.69 11.03 7.96
C ILE A 92 9.21 10.79 6.55
N LEU A 93 8.42 11.07 5.51
CA LEU A 93 8.85 10.88 4.12
C LEU A 93 10.03 11.77 3.75
N VAL A 94 10.01 13.03 4.19
CA VAL A 94 11.10 13.98 3.94
C VAL A 94 12.36 13.58 4.69
N ALA A 95 12.25 13.11 5.93
CA ALA A 95 13.38 12.57 6.69
C ALA A 95 14.02 11.36 6.00
N GLU A 96 13.22 10.55 5.30
CA GLU A 96 13.66 9.43 4.46
C GLU A 96 14.14 9.85 3.05
N GLY A 97 14.26 11.16 2.81
CA GLY A 97 14.88 11.71 1.59
C GLY A 97 13.95 11.96 0.42
N LEU A 98 12.62 11.88 0.59
CA LEU A 98 11.68 12.27 -0.46
C LEU A 98 11.56 13.80 -0.54
N SER A 99 11.54 14.32 -1.77
CA SER A 99 11.25 15.74 -1.98
C SER A 99 9.78 16.05 -1.66
N PRO A 100 9.47 17.17 -0.97
CA PRO A 100 8.10 17.57 -0.65
C PRO A 100 7.19 17.73 -1.90
N GLN A 101 7.76 17.99 -3.07
CA GLN A 101 7.01 18.20 -4.32
C GLN A 101 6.76 16.90 -5.10
N TRP A 102 7.40 15.79 -4.73
CA TRP A 102 7.22 14.52 -5.42
C TRP A 102 5.79 14.00 -5.25
N LEU A 103 5.18 13.58 -6.36
CA LEU A 103 3.90 12.90 -6.37
C LEU A 103 4.08 11.43 -6.01
N VAL A 104 3.38 10.96 -4.98
CA VAL A 104 3.45 9.58 -4.50
C VAL A 104 2.04 8.99 -4.31
N PRO A 105 1.85 7.68 -4.50
CA PRO A 105 0.60 7.03 -4.18
C PRO A 105 0.45 6.96 -2.66
N TYR A 106 -0.72 7.29 -2.14
CA TYR A 106 -0.97 7.31 -0.70
C TYR A 106 -2.24 6.57 -0.30
N ASP A 107 -3.25 6.53 -1.16
CA ASP A 107 -4.48 5.80 -0.87
C ASP A 107 -4.82 4.82 -1.99
N ALA A 108 -5.55 3.78 -1.64
CA ALA A 108 -6.16 2.82 -2.53
C ALA A 108 -7.27 2.08 -1.77
N ILE A 109 -8.25 1.56 -2.50
CA ILE A 109 -9.17 0.55 -1.96
C ILE A 109 -8.47 -0.81 -2.09
N LEU A 110 -8.22 -1.43 -0.94
CA LEU A 110 -7.57 -2.73 -0.82
C LEU A 110 -8.62 -3.83 -0.72
N HIS A 111 -8.46 -4.90 -1.50
CA HIS A 111 -9.32 -6.08 -1.45
C HIS A 111 -8.55 -7.24 -0.84
N PHE A 112 -8.92 -7.62 0.38
CA PHE A 112 -8.31 -8.74 1.08
C PHE A 112 -9.16 -10.01 0.92
N GLN A 113 -8.47 -11.13 0.83
CA GLN A 113 -9.05 -12.46 0.99
C GLN A 113 -8.45 -13.11 2.23
N VAL A 114 -9.32 -13.68 3.06
CA VAL A 114 -8.95 -14.42 4.27
C VAL A 114 -9.38 -15.87 4.10
N LYS A 115 -8.49 -16.81 4.43
CA LYS A 115 -8.77 -18.27 4.37
C LYS A 115 -8.38 -18.91 5.69
N HIS A 116 -9.21 -19.81 6.20
CA HIS A 116 -8.84 -20.65 7.34
C HIS A 116 -7.75 -21.63 6.91
N VAL A 117 -6.71 -21.75 7.72
CA VAL A 117 -5.63 -22.72 7.58
C VAL A 117 -5.83 -23.77 8.67
N PRO A 118 -6.11 -25.03 8.32
CA PRO A 118 -6.30 -26.11 9.29
C PRO A 118 -5.06 -26.35 10.15
#